data_AF-A0A4V2SGR4-F1
#
_entry.id   AF-A0A4V2SGR4-F1
#
_cell.length_a   1.000
_cell.length_b   1.000
_cell.length_c   1.000
_cell.angle_alpha   90.00
_cell.angle_beta   90.00
_cell.angle_gamma   90.00
#
_symmetry.space_group_name_H-M   'P 1'
#
loop_
_entity.id
_entity.type
_entity.pdbx_description
1 polymer ?
#
loop_
_entity_poly.entity_id
_entity_poly.type
_entity_poly.pdbx_seq_one_letter_code
_entity_poly.pdbx_strand_id
1 'polypeptide(L)'
;MRWLSFVLAGLLAAVQADLWFGRSSVPYTMGLRTQLAAQQAANDQARERNARLEAEVSDLKEGLEMVEEKARAELGMVKPDEILVQVAPPRR
;
A
#
# COMPACT_ATOMS: atom_id res chain seq x y z
N MET A 1 8.46 -40.54 47.90
CA MET A 1 9.17 -40.61 46.60
C MET A 1 8.25 -40.85 45.40
N ARG A 2 7.39 -41.88 45.38
CA ARG A 2 6.55 -42.20 44.20
C ARG A 2 5.51 -41.12 43.83
N TRP A 3 4.91 -40.44 44.81
CA TRP A 3 3.91 -39.39 44.58
C TRP A 3 4.48 -38.16 43.85
N LEU A 4 5.70 -37.77 44.19
CA LEU A 4 6.38 -36.63 43.58
C LEU A 4 6.61 -36.86 42.08
N SER A 5 6.93 -38.11 41.69
CA SER A 5 7.07 -38.50 40.28
C SER A 5 5.77 -38.36 39.50
N PHE A 6 4.61 -38.68 40.10
CA PHE A 6 3.32 -38.50 39.44
C PHE A 6 2.93 -37.02 39.27
N VAL A 7 3.23 -36.19 40.28
CA VAL A 7 3.01 -34.74 40.19
C VAL A 7 3.89 -34.12 39.12
N LEU A 8 5.17 -34.50 39.06
CA LEU A 8 6.10 -34.06 38.01
C LEU A 8 5.66 -34.53 36.63
N ALA A 9 5.19 -35.76 36.49
CA ALA A 9 4.66 -36.28 35.23
C ALA A 9 3.39 -35.53 34.79
N GLY A 10 2.50 -35.19 35.72
CA GLY A 10 1.32 -34.38 35.44
C GLY A 10 1.67 -32.96 34.99
N LEU A 11 2.62 -32.31 35.66
CA LEU A 11 3.14 -31.00 35.25
C LEU A 11 3.79 -31.05 33.88
N LEU A 12 4.58 -32.10 33.61
CA LEU A 12 5.21 -32.30 32.30
C LEU A 12 4.17 -32.48 31.19
N ALA A 13 3.12 -33.27 31.44
CA ALA A 13 2.03 -33.47 30.50
C ALA A 13 1.24 -32.17 30.25
N ALA A 14 1.01 -31.35 31.28
CA ALA A 14 0.36 -30.06 31.14
C ALA A 14 1.19 -29.09 30.28
N VAL A 15 2.51 -29.02 30.51
CA VAL A 15 3.42 -28.21 29.70
C VAL A 15 3.46 -28.72 28.25
N GLN A 16 3.51 -30.03 28.06
CA GLN A 16 3.52 -30.63 26.73
C GLN A 16 2.21 -30.36 25.96
N ALA A 17 1.07 -30.40 26.66
CA ALA A 17 -0.23 -30.06 26.10
C ALA A 17 -0.31 -28.57 25.72
N ASP A 18 0.16 -27.66 26.59
CA ASP A 18 0.21 -26.24 26.28
C ASP A 18 1.18 -25.93 25.12
N LEU A 19 2.26 -26.69 24.97
CA LEU A 19 3.16 -26.53 23.82
C LEU A 19 2.51 -26.95 22.49
N TRP A 20 1.62 -27.94 22.52
CA TRP A 20 0.92 -28.45 21.33
C TRP A 20 -0.33 -27.64 20.99
N PHE A 21 -1.04 -27.14 22.00
CA PHE A 21 -2.34 -26.47 21.86
C PHE A 21 -2.37 -24.99 22.27
N GLY A 22 -1.29 -24.47 22.86
CA GLY A 22 -1.19 -23.09 23.31
C GLY A 22 -1.07 -22.08 22.18
N ARG A 23 -0.84 -20.81 22.52
CA ARG A 23 -0.87 -19.65 21.60
C ARG A 23 0.05 -19.72 20.37
N SER A 24 1.03 -20.63 20.37
CA SER A 24 1.91 -20.94 19.25
C SER A 24 1.49 -22.18 18.45
N SER A 25 0.28 -22.70 18.66
CA SER A 25 -0.20 -23.89 17.98
C SER A 25 -0.26 -23.66 16.46
N VAL A 26 0.24 -24.65 15.72
CA VAL A 26 0.29 -24.72 14.25
C VAL A 26 -1.04 -24.32 13.57
N PRO A 27 -2.25 -24.68 14.07
CA PRO A 27 -3.48 -24.29 13.41
C PRO A 27 -3.77 -22.78 13.45
N TYR A 28 -3.41 -22.09 14.54
CA TYR A 28 -3.66 -20.64 14.68
C TYR A 28 -2.79 -19.85 13.70
N THR A 29 -1.51 -20.20 13.61
CA THR A 29 -0.59 -19.54 12.66
C THR A 29 -0.90 -19.88 11.20
N MET A 30 -1.46 -21.05 10.91
CA MET A 30 -1.94 -21.38 9.56
C MET A 30 -3.13 -20.50 9.15
N GLY A 31 -4.12 -20.31 10.03
CA GLY A 31 -5.26 -19.43 9.75
C GLY A 31 -4.83 -17.98 9.49
N LEU A 32 -3.93 -17.45 10.33
CA LEU A 32 -3.40 -16.09 10.15
C LEU A 32 -2.56 -15.96 8.86
N ARG A 33 -1.76 -16.97 8.50
CA ARG A 33 -0.99 -16.98 7.24
C ARG A 33 -1.89 -16.98 6.01
N THR A 34 -3.00 -17.72 6.04
CA THR A 34 -3.96 -17.73 4.93
C THR A 34 -4.66 -16.38 4.76
N GLN A 35 -5.07 -15.75 5.88
CA GLN A 35 -5.66 -14.40 5.84
C GLN A 35 -4.66 -13.36 5.34
N LEU A 36 -3.40 -13.44 5.80
CA LEU A 36 -2.32 -12.57 5.33
C LEU A 36 -2.11 -12.73 3.82
N ALA A 37 -2.06 -13.97 3.31
CA ALA A 37 -1.88 -14.23 1.89
C ALA A 37 -3.03 -13.68 1.03
N ALA A 38 -4.28 -13.86 1.47
CA ALA A 38 -5.44 -13.31 0.79
C ALA A 38 -5.43 -11.77 0.78
N GLN A 39 -5.08 -11.15 1.91
CA GLN A 39 -4.99 -9.69 2.01
C GLN A 39 -3.86 -9.13 1.14
N GLN A 40 -2.72 -9.82 1.08
CA GLN A 40 -1.59 -9.42 0.25
C GLN A 40 -1.96 -9.44 -1.23
N ALA A 41 -2.60 -10.52 -1.70
CA ALA A 41 -3.07 -10.63 -3.08
C ALA A 41 -4.08 -9.52 -3.45
N ALA A 42 -5.00 -9.19 -2.54
CA ALA A 42 -5.94 -8.08 -2.74
C ALA A 42 -5.23 -6.72 -2.80
N ASN A 43 -4.19 -6.52 -1.97
CA ASN A 43 -3.40 -5.29 -1.96
C ASN A 43 -2.61 -5.15 -3.26
N ASP A 44 -1.97 -6.21 -3.74
CA ASP A 44 -1.18 -6.20 -4.96
C ASP A 44 -2.07 -5.85 -6.18
N GLN A 45 -3.27 -6.44 -6.27
CA GLN A 45 -4.24 -6.08 -7.30
C GLN A 45 -4.68 -4.61 -7.21
N ALA A 46 -4.85 -4.08 -5.99
CA ALA A 46 -5.20 -2.67 -5.79
C ALA A 46 -4.04 -1.73 -6.20
N ARG A 47 -2.80 -2.12 -5.92
CA ARG A 47 -1.60 -1.37 -6.32
C ARG A 47 -1.47 -1.28 -7.83
N GLU A 48 -1.67 -2.38 -8.54
CA GLU A 48 -1.64 -2.38 -10.01
C GLU A 48 -2.70 -1.45 -10.62
N ARG A 49 -3.93 -1.48 -10.09
CA ARG A 49 -5.00 -0.56 -10.53
C ARG A 49 -4.64 0.90 -10.25
N ASN A 50 -4.11 1.19 -9.07
CA ASN A 50 -3.70 2.55 -8.72
C ASN A 50 -2.57 3.05 -9.62
N ALA A 51 -1.56 2.22 -9.88
CA ALA A 51 -0.46 2.58 -10.77
C ALA A 51 -0.95 2.90 -12.20
N ARG A 52 -1.92 2.13 -12.70
CA ARG A 52 -2.55 2.40 -13.99
C ARG A 52 -3.33 3.72 -13.99
N LEU A 53 -4.17 3.94 -12.98
CA LEU A 53 -4.95 5.17 -12.86
C LEU A 53 -4.06 6.40 -12.70
N GLU A 54 -2.97 6.28 -11.97
CA GLU A 54 -1.99 7.36 -11.79
C GLU A 54 -1.32 7.73 -13.11
N ALA A 55 -0.95 6.73 -13.92
CA ALA A 55 -0.45 6.97 -15.28
C ALA A 55 -1.51 7.65 -16.16
N GLU A 56 -2.76 7.18 -16.15
CA GLU A 56 -3.85 7.81 -16.91
C GLU A 56 -4.09 9.27 -16.47
N VAL A 57 -4.03 9.56 -15.17
CA VAL A 57 -4.15 10.92 -14.65
C VAL A 57 -2.96 11.79 -15.06
N SER A 58 -1.75 11.23 -15.08
CA SER A 58 -0.55 11.94 -15.53
C SER A 58 -0.66 12.33 -17.00
N ASP A 59 -1.03 11.38 -17.86
CA ASP A 59 -1.20 11.60 -19.31
C ASP A 59 -2.28 12.65 -19.59
N LEU A 60 -3.39 12.62 -18.85
CA LEU A 60 -4.45 13.62 -18.97
C LEU A 60 -3.98 15.02 -18.56
N LYS A 61 -3.19 15.14 -17.49
CA LYS A 61 -2.64 16.43 -17.05
C LYS A 61 -1.67 17.00 -18.08
N GLU A 62 -0.75 16.17 -18.58
CA GLU A 62 0.21 16.59 -19.60
C GLU A 62 -0.52 17.03 -20.89
N GLY A 63 -1.54 16.28 -21.30
CA GLY A 63 -2.38 16.67 -22.43
C GLY A 63 -3.11 18.01 -22.22
N LEU A 64 -3.61 18.27 -21.01
CA LEU A 64 -4.26 19.55 -20.68
C LEU A 64 -3.26 20.71 -20.63
N GLU A 65 -2.07 20.49 -20.08
CA GLU A 65 -1.00 21.50 -20.05
C GLU A 65 -0.57 21.90 -21.47
N MET A 66 -0.41 20.93 -22.37
CA MET A 66 -0.12 21.19 -23.79
C MET A 66 -1.21 22.01 -24.49
N VAL A 67 -2.48 21.75 -24.17
CA VAL A 67 -3.61 22.52 -24.71
C VAL A 67 -3.63 23.94 -24.13
N GLU A 68 -3.37 24.09 -22.83
CA GLU A 68 -3.31 25.38 -22.15
C GLU A 68 -2.17 26.25 -22.69
N GLU A 69 -0.99 25.67 -22.93
CA GLU A 69 0.15 26.35 -23.55
C GLU A 69 -0.20 26.83 -24.97
N LYS A 70 -0.83 25.98 -25.78
CA LYS A 70 -1.25 26.35 -27.13
C LYS A 70 -2.31 27.45 -27.13
N ALA A 71 -3.29 27.40 -26.24
CA ALA A 71 -4.31 28.44 -26.09
C ALA A 71 -3.70 29.78 -25.65
N ARG A 72 -2.71 29.76 -24.76
CA ARG A 72 -1.96 30.95 -24.35
C ARG A 72 -1.12 31.52 -25.50
N ALA A 73 -0.39 30.66 -26.23
CA ALA A 73 0.53 31.08 -27.28
C ALA A 73 -0.18 31.58 -28.56
N GLU A 74 -1.24 30.90 -28.99
CA GLU A 74 -1.92 31.20 -30.26
C GLU A 74 -3.11 32.16 -30.09
N LEU A 75 -3.88 32.04 -29.01
CA LEU A 75 -5.11 32.79 -28.81
C LEU A 75 -4.97 33.91 -27.77
N GLY A 76 -3.83 34.01 -27.08
CA GLY A 76 -3.63 34.97 -26.00
C GLY A 76 -4.59 34.79 -24.83
N MET A 77 -5.17 33.59 -24.68
CA MET A 77 -6.13 33.30 -23.62
C MET A 77 -5.44 33.27 -22.25
N VAL A 78 -6.06 33.93 -21.26
CA VAL A 78 -5.63 33.96 -19.85
C VAL A 78 -6.84 33.68 -18.96
N LYS A 79 -6.62 33.02 -17.82
CA LYS A 79 -7.70 32.73 -16.86
C LYS A 79 -8.19 34.03 -16.21
N PRO A 80 -9.46 34.09 -15.76
CA PRO A 80 -9.93 35.19 -14.93
C PRO A 80 -9.01 35.37 -13.71
N ASP A 81 -8.65 36.61 -13.40
CA ASP A 81 -7.72 36.98 -12.31
C ASP A 81 -6.26 36.49 -12.46
N GLU A 82 -5.82 36.12 -13.68
CA GLU A 82 -4.43 35.74 -13.97
C GLU A 82 -3.61 36.92 -14.57
N ILE A 83 -2.39 37.14 -14.08
CA ILE A 83 -1.42 38.09 -14.67
C ILE A 83 -0.29 37.30 -15.35
N LEU A 84 -0.24 37.33 -16.68
CA LEU A 84 0.81 36.68 -17.47
C LEU A 84 2.03 37.61 -17.64
N VAL A 85 3.20 37.18 -17.16
CA VAL A 85 4.46 37.94 -17.29
C VAL A 85 5.40 37.22 -18.28
N GLN A 86 5.73 37.88 -19.39
CA GLN A 86 6.71 37.38 -20.36
C GLN A 86 8.06 38.08 -20.18
N VAL A 87 9.10 37.32 -19.88
CA VAL A 87 10.47 37.85 -19.72
C VAL A 87 11.24 37.63 -21.01
N ALA A 88 11.53 38.71 -21.74
CA ALA A 88 12.39 38.65 -22.92
C ALA A 88 13.88 38.75 -22.50
N PRO A 89 14.79 38.02 -23.18
CA PRO A 89 16.22 38.09 -22.87
C PRO A 89 16.78 39.50 -23.16
N PRO A 90 17.80 39.95 -22.39
CA PRO A 90 18.40 41.26 -22.59
C PRO A 90 18.99 41.34 -23.99
N ARG A 91 18.58 42.39 -24.73
CA ARG A 91 19.11 42.68 -26.07
C ARG A 91 20.58 43.08 -25.92
N ARG A 92 21.50 42.24 -26.39
CA ARG A 92 22.93 42.57 -26.52
C ARG A 92 23.17 43.52 -27.69
#